data_AF-A0A3M9MRX8-F1
#
_entry.id   AF-A0A3M9MRX8-F1
#
_cell.length_a   1.000
_cell.length_b   1.000
_cell.length_c   1.000
_cell.angle_alpha   90.00
_cell.angle_beta   90.00
_cell.angle_gamma   90.00
#
_symmetry.space_group_name_H-M   'P 1'
#
loop_
_entity.id
_entity.type
_entity.pdbx_description
1 polymer ?
#
loop_
_entity_poly.entity_id
_entity_poly.type
_entity_poly.pdbx_seq_one_letter_code
_entity_poly.pdbx_strand_id
1 'polypeptide(L)'
;MSRNNHAVDWYPEEHPSLDVLRQYQAGELPAPLHRQVAEHLATCELCSDLSEGLALSKPANLRSAVRETRGRLKQLLAQKKRKRRSFQWPIWQTAAVLLVLLFAIAEVVYHHYFANSDKPRTEQKKETPSGTAISGAWMLRGNVMSESDAVLSGANVQVRGQGAAVNTNSNGFFEIEVKTESAVIVVTKAGFVPKEMTVQKTHDWQEIKLSRTD
;
A
#
# COMPACT_ATOMS: atom_id res chain seq x y z
N MET A 1 31.45 14.54 -37.58
CA MET A 1 30.98 15.69 -38.39
C MET A 1 30.12 15.12 -39.49
N SER A 2 28.79 15.17 -39.32
CA SER A 2 27.84 14.71 -40.34
C SER A 2 27.27 15.98 -40.99
N ARG A 3 27.69 16.26 -42.22
CA ARG A 3 27.11 17.28 -43.08
C ARG A 3 25.94 16.61 -43.80
N ASN A 4 24.73 16.75 -43.27
CA ASN A 4 23.55 16.39 -44.03
C ASN A 4 23.19 17.58 -44.93
N ASN A 5 23.58 17.47 -46.20
CA ASN A 5 22.99 18.20 -47.31
C ASN A 5 21.55 17.69 -47.52
N HIS A 6 20.63 18.01 -46.61
CA HIS A 6 19.24 18.09 -47.02
C HIS A 6 19.11 19.43 -47.73
N ALA A 7 18.94 19.40 -49.04
CA ALA A 7 18.26 20.48 -49.73
C ALA A 7 16.88 20.56 -49.06
N VAL A 8 16.75 21.49 -48.11
CA VAL A 8 15.51 21.67 -47.36
C VAL A 8 14.58 22.37 -48.33
N ASP A 9 13.77 21.58 -49.02
CA ASP A 9 12.58 22.07 -49.72
C ASP A 9 11.63 22.61 -48.65
N TRP A 10 11.78 23.91 -48.35
CA TRP A 10 10.92 24.63 -47.43
C TRP A 10 9.69 25.10 -48.20
N TYR A 11 8.50 24.64 -47.77
CA TYR A 11 7.24 25.07 -48.35
C TYR A 11 6.80 26.40 -47.71
N PRO A 12 6.28 27.36 -48.50
CA PRO A 12 6.02 28.72 -48.04
C PRO A 12 4.94 28.85 -46.94
N GLU A 13 4.13 27.81 -46.74
CA GLU A 13 3.05 27.75 -45.73
C GLU A 13 3.55 27.30 -44.34
N GLU A 14 4.77 26.77 -44.23
CA GLU A 14 5.30 26.22 -42.98
C GLU A 14 6.39 27.14 -42.39
N HIS A 15 6.54 27.22 -41.06
CA HIS A 15 7.59 28.05 -40.47
C HIS A 15 9.01 27.50 -40.78
N PRO A 16 10.00 28.38 -41.05
CA PRO A 16 11.36 27.94 -41.33
C PRO A 16 11.98 27.24 -40.13
N SER A 17 12.71 26.15 -40.41
CA SER A 17 13.44 25.44 -39.35
C SER A 17 14.52 26.32 -38.72
N LEU A 18 14.85 26.05 -37.47
CA LEU A 18 15.86 26.82 -36.72
C LEU A 18 17.24 26.84 -37.40
N ASP A 19 17.60 25.76 -38.08
CA ASP A 19 18.88 25.68 -38.80
C ASP A 19 18.88 26.54 -40.07
N VAL A 20 17.73 26.67 -40.76
CA VAL A 20 17.58 27.60 -41.91
C VAL A 20 17.69 29.05 -41.43
N LEU A 21 17.02 29.43 -40.35
CA LEU A 21 17.14 30.79 -39.79
C LEU A 21 18.58 31.12 -39.36
N ARG A 22 19.32 30.14 -38.85
CA ARG A 22 20.75 30.31 -38.54
C ARG A 22 21.61 30.51 -39.79
N GLN A 23 21.37 29.72 -40.83
CA GLN A 23 22.07 29.90 -42.10
C GLN A 23 21.72 31.28 -42.71
N TYR A 24 20.50 31.77 -42.49
CA TYR A 24 20.03 33.06 -43.01
C TYR A 24 20.80 34.19 -42.36
N GLN A 25 20.88 34.16 -41.03
CA GLN A 25 21.66 35.10 -40.25
C GLN A 25 23.18 35.04 -40.57
N ALA A 26 23.69 33.86 -40.91
CA ALA A 26 25.09 33.67 -41.29
C ALA A 26 25.40 34.10 -42.73
N GLY A 27 24.39 34.41 -43.55
CA GLY A 27 24.57 34.71 -44.98
C GLY A 27 25.01 33.51 -45.82
N GLU A 28 24.81 32.28 -45.32
CA GLU A 28 25.25 31.05 -45.98
C GLU A 28 24.18 30.45 -46.91
N LEU A 29 22.96 31.00 -46.93
CA LEU A 29 21.90 30.49 -47.81
C LEU A 29 22.10 30.89 -49.28
N PRO A 30 21.72 29.99 -50.21
CA PRO A 30 21.56 30.34 -51.62
C PRO A 30 20.59 31.53 -51.80
N ALA A 31 20.89 32.40 -52.76
CA ALA A 31 20.08 33.58 -53.10
C ALA A 31 18.56 33.33 -53.23
N PRO A 32 18.06 32.25 -53.87
CA PRO A 32 16.62 32.02 -53.96
C PRO A 32 15.96 31.76 -52.59
N LEU A 33 16.59 30.94 -51.73
CA LEU A 33 16.08 30.63 -50.39
C LEU A 33 16.16 31.85 -49.47
N HIS A 34 17.22 32.65 -49.59
CA HIS A 34 17.36 33.88 -48.82
C HIS A 34 16.19 34.85 -49.06
N ARG A 35 15.71 34.96 -50.30
CA ARG A 35 14.56 35.80 -50.64
C ARG A 35 13.26 35.27 -50.04
N GLN A 36 13.04 33.96 -50.12
CA GLN A 36 11.86 33.31 -49.55
C GLN A 36 11.79 33.49 -48.02
N VAL A 37 12.90 33.28 -47.32
CA VAL A 37 12.97 33.49 -45.87
C VAL A 37 12.76 34.96 -45.52
N ALA A 38 13.33 35.89 -46.28
CA ALA A 38 13.12 37.33 -46.04
C ALA A 38 11.65 37.74 -46.21
N GLU A 39 10.95 37.18 -47.21
CA GLU A 39 9.52 37.41 -47.44
C GLU A 39 8.67 36.82 -46.30
N HIS A 40 9.01 35.62 -45.81
CA HIS A 40 8.34 35.02 -44.65
C HIS A 40 8.56 35.83 -43.36
N LEU A 41 9.80 36.29 -43.10
CA LEU A 41 10.12 37.12 -41.94
C LEU A 41 9.36 38.46 -41.98
N ALA A 42 9.11 39.01 -43.17
CA ALA A 42 8.32 40.23 -43.33
C ALA A 42 6.82 40.04 -43.03
N THR A 43 6.31 38.81 -43.10
CA THR A 43 4.89 38.49 -42.92
C THR A 43 4.58 37.78 -41.60
N CYS A 44 5.57 37.10 -41.00
CA CYS A 44 5.41 36.35 -39.75
C CYS A 44 6.18 37.02 -38.60
N GLU A 45 5.44 37.70 -37.71
CA GLU A 45 6.00 38.36 -36.52
C GLU A 45 6.80 37.40 -35.62
N LEU A 46 6.28 36.18 -35.40
CA LEU A 46 6.95 35.17 -34.56
C LEU A 46 8.35 34.82 -35.09
N CYS A 47 8.48 34.63 -36.39
CA CYS A 47 9.77 34.29 -37.00
C CYS A 47 10.71 35.50 -37.03
N SER A 48 10.18 36.71 -37.21
CA SER A 48 10.93 37.96 -37.08
C SER A 48 11.56 38.08 -35.69
N ASP A 49 10.74 37.98 -34.64
CA ASP A 49 11.19 38.04 -33.24
C ASP A 49 12.22 36.95 -32.92
N LEU A 50 11.98 35.73 -33.40
CA LEU A 50 12.90 34.61 -33.23
C LEU A 50 14.25 34.88 -33.90
N SER A 51 14.25 35.45 -35.11
CA SER A 51 15.47 35.78 -35.86
C SER A 51 16.29 36.89 -35.18
N GLU A 52 15.62 37.88 -34.60
CA GLU A 52 16.26 38.94 -33.81
C GLU A 52 16.84 38.37 -32.51
N GLY A 53 16.10 37.52 -31.81
CA GLY A 53 16.60 36.81 -30.63
C GLY A 53 17.82 35.93 -30.94
N LEU A 54 17.82 35.26 -32.09
CA LEU A 54 18.98 34.52 -32.58
C LEU A 54 20.17 35.44 -32.84
N ALA A 55 19.93 36.64 -33.39
CA ALA A 55 20.96 37.65 -33.64
C ALA A 55 21.68 38.10 -32.37
N LEU A 56 20.95 38.21 -31.25
CA LEU A 56 21.52 38.52 -29.95
C LEU A 56 22.31 37.35 -29.36
N SER A 57 22.00 36.11 -29.74
CA SER A 57 22.64 34.91 -29.20
C SER A 57 23.92 34.52 -29.99
N LYS A 58 25.10 34.75 -29.40
CA LYS A 58 26.36 34.30 -30.03
C LYS A 58 26.43 32.75 -30.02
N PRO A 59 26.63 32.07 -31.17
CA PRO A 59 26.62 30.61 -31.24
C PRO A 59 27.76 29.97 -30.42
N ALA A 60 28.89 30.67 -30.29
CA ALA A 60 30.01 30.25 -29.44
C ALA A 60 29.59 30.17 -27.96
N ASN A 61 28.86 31.18 -27.48
CA ASN A 61 28.38 31.23 -26.11
C ASN A 61 27.37 30.11 -25.83
N LEU A 62 26.44 29.89 -26.76
CA LEU A 62 25.43 28.82 -26.64
C LEU A 62 26.08 27.43 -26.53
N ARG A 63 27.06 27.13 -27.38
CA ARG A 63 27.79 25.85 -27.34
C ARG A 63 28.58 25.67 -26.05
N SER A 64 29.19 26.74 -25.54
CA SER A 64 29.91 26.70 -24.26
C SER A 64 28.96 26.46 -23.08
N ALA A 65 27.80 27.12 -23.04
CA ALA A 65 26.79 26.94 -22.00
C ALA A 65 26.18 25.53 -22.01
N VAL A 66 25.88 24.98 -23.19
CA VAL A 66 25.40 23.59 -23.33
C VAL A 66 26.48 22.59 -22.88
N ARG A 67 27.76 22.87 -23.17
CA ARG A 67 28.87 22.03 -22.72
C ARG A 67 29.04 22.09 -21.20
N GLU A 68 28.95 23.28 -20.61
CA GLU A 68 29.07 23.50 -19.17
C GLU A 68 27.93 22.81 -18.41
N THR A 69 26.68 22.99 -18.84
CA THR A 69 25.50 22.34 -18.24
C THR A 69 25.60 20.82 -18.30
N ARG A 70 26.01 20.25 -19.44
CA ARG A 70 26.28 18.81 -19.55
C ARG A 70 27.42 18.37 -18.64
N GLY A 71 28.46 19.18 -18.48
CA GLY A 71 29.58 18.94 -17.55
C GLY A 71 29.11 18.87 -16.11
N ARG A 72 28.36 19.88 -15.65
CA ARG A 72 27.77 19.94 -14.30
C ARG A 72 26.85 18.75 -14.05
N LEU A 73 26.00 18.39 -15.02
CA LEU A 73 25.11 17.23 -14.88
C LEU A 73 25.90 15.92 -14.71
N LYS A 74 26.93 15.70 -15.52
CA LYS A 74 27.83 14.54 -15.37
C LYS A 74 28.50 14.52 -14.00
N GLN A 75 28.96 15.67 -13.51
CA GLN A 75 29.57 15.79 -12.19
C GLN A 75 28.57 15.46 -11.06
N LEU A 76 27.35 15.97 -11.13
CA LEU A 76 26.29 15.67 -10.16
C LEU A 76 25.92 14.17 -10.16
N LEU A 77 25.84 13.56 -11.34
CA LEU A 77 25.59 12.12 -11.47
C LEU A 77 26.76 11.30 -10.90
N ALA A 78 28.00 11.69 -11.17
CA ALA A 78 29.19 11.04 -10.61
C ALA A 78 29.23 11.17 -9.08
N GLN A 79 28.88 12.34 -8.53
CA GLN A 79 28.80 12.59 -7.09
C GLN A 79 27.70 11.75 -6.43
N LYS A 80 26.51 11.66 -7.03
CA LYS A 80 25.44 10.77 -6.55
C LYS A 80 25.85 9.30 -6.60
N LYS A 81 26.55 8.87 -7.64
CA LYS A 81 27.06 7.50 -7.77
C LYS A 81 28.11 7.18 -6.69
N ARG A 82 28.99 8.12 -6.34
CA ARG A 82 29.96 7.97 -5.24
C ARG A 82 29.26 7.89 -3.87
N LYS A 83 28.29 8.78 -3.59
CA LYS A 83 27.51 8.73 -2.33
C LYS A 83 26.67 7.47 -2.17
N ARG A 84 26.15 6.89 -3.25
CA ARG A 84 25.40 5.62 -3.19
C ARG A 84 26.28 4.40 -2.88
N ARG A 85 27.59 4.44 -3.10
CA ARG A 85 28.49 3.33 -2.80
C ARG A 85 28.90 3.24 -1.33
N SER A 86 28.74 4.29 -0.54
CA SER A 86 29.07 4.31 0.89
C SER A 86 27.87 4.11 1.81
N PHE A 87 26.67 3.85 1.28
CA PHE A 87 25.55 3.33 2.06
C PHE A 87 25.63 1.80 2.13
N GLN A 88 26.82 1.28 2.47
CA GLN A 88 26.89 -0.05 3.01
C GLN A 88 26.30 0.04 4.41
N TRP A 89 24.99 -0.19 4.50
CA TRP A 89 24.35 -0.53 5.77
C TRP A 89 25.26 -1.56 6.43
N PRO A 90 25.75 -1.29 7.66
CA PRO A 90 26.68 -2.21 8.29
C PRO A 90 25.96 -3.56 8.37
N ILE A 91 26.45 -4.54 7.63
CA ILE A 91 25.91 -5.90 7.56
C ILE A 91 25.76 -6.51 8.97
N TRP A 92 26.55 -6.00 9.92
CA TRP A 92 26.44 -6.28 11.34
C TRP A 92 25.13 -5.84 11.99
N GLN A 93 24.54 -4.70 11.61
CA GLN A 93 23.24 -4.27 12.14
C GLN A 93 22.11 -5.20 11.68
N THR A 94 22.12 -5.66 10.42
CA THR A 94 21.14 -6.63 9.94
C THR A 94 21.31 -7.99 10.63
N ALA A 95 22.54 -8.43 10.85
CA ALA A 95 22.82 -9.66 11.59
C ALA A 95 22.35 -9.58 13.05
N ALA A 96 22.58 -8.45 13.73
CA ALA A 96 22.13 -8.23 15.10
C ALA A 96 20.60 -8.25 15.21
N VAL A 97 19.89 -7.57 14.32
CA VAL A 97 18.42 -7.55 14.30
C VAL A 97 17.86 -8.96 14.05
N LEU A 98 18.43 -9.70 13.11
CA LEU A 98 18.01 -11.08 12.83
C LEU A 98 18.29 -12.02 14.01
N LEU A 99 19.41 -11.85 14.71
CA LEU A 99 19.74 -12.66 15.88
C LEU A 99 18.76 -12.39 17.04
N VAL A 100 18.47 -11.12 17.34
CA VAL A 100 17.48 -10.73 18.35
C VAL A 100 16.09 -11.26 17.99
N LEU A 101 15.70 -11.16 16.71
CA LEU A 101 14.42 -11.68 16.24
C LEU A 101 14.32 -13.21 16.40
N LEU A 102 15.37 -13.94 16.02
CA LEU A 102 15.42 -15.39 16.20
C LEU A 102 15.37 -15.80 17.66
N PHE A 103 16.05 -15.06 18.55
CA PHE A 103 16.02 -15.32 19.98
C PHE A 103 14.63 -15.12 20.58
N ALA A 104 13.94 -14.02 20.22
CA ALA A 104 12.58 -13.78 20.66
C ALA A 104 11.60 -14.86 20.17
N ILE A 105 11.73 -15.31 18.91
CA ILE A 105 10.92 -16.40 18.37
C ILE A 105 11.22 -17.71 19.13
N ALA A 106 12.49 -18.00 19.39
CA ALA A 106 12.89 -19.19 20.13
C ALA A 106 12.32 -19.21 21.55
N GLU A 107 12.33 -18.08 22.27
CA GLU A 107 11.71 -17.98 23.60
C GLU A 107 10.20 -18.23 23.56
N VAL A 108 9.49 -17.65 22.59
CA VAL A 108 8.04 -17.87 22.43
C VAL A 108 7.74 -19.34 22.15
N VAL A 109 8.46 -19.96 21.23
CA VAL A 109 8.30 -21.39 20.90
C VAL A 109 8.63 -22.25 22.11
N TYR A 110 9.71 -21.94 22.84
CA TYR A 110 10.11 -22.66 24.05
C TYR A 110 9.02 -22.60 25.13
N HIS A 111 8.49 -21.42 25.44
CA HIS A 111 7.41 -21.30 26.43
C HIS A 111 6.12 -21.97 25.96
N HIS A 112 5.77 -21.85 24.68
CA HIS A 112 4.55 -22.45 24.17
C HIS A 112 4.60 -23.99 24.16
N TYR A 113 5.74 -24.58 23.80
CA TYR A 113 5.90 -26.04 23.70
C TYR A 113 6.34 -26.69 25.01
N PHE A 114 7.34 -26.14 25.69
CA PHE A 114 7.91 -26.76 26.90
C PHE A 114 7.22 -26.29 28.19
N ALA A 115 6.94 -25.00 28.37
CA ALA A 115 6.32 -24.53 29.62
C ALA A 115 4.84 -24.93 29.77
N ASN A 116 4.18 -25.31 28.67
CA ASN A 116 2.85 -25.95 28.71
C ASN A 116 2.91 -27.48 28.90
N SER A 117 4.07 -28.12 28.74
CA SER A 117 4.24 -29.55 28.96
C SER A 117 4.45 -29.89 30.45
N ASP A 118 4.98 -28.94 31.23
CA ASP A 118 5.37 -29.15 32.63
C ASP A 118 4.60 -28.26 33.62
N LYS A 119 3.27 -28.11 33.47
CA LYS A 119 2.45 -27.68 34.63
C LYS A 119 2.10 -28.89 35.47
N PRO A 120 2.83 -29.22 36.56
CA PRO A 120 2.25 -30.01 37.62
C PRO A 120 1.06 -29.21 38.15
N ARG A 121 -0.09 -29.87 38.10
CA ARG A 121 -1.36 -29.47 38.69
C ARG A 121 -1.18 -29.31 40.20
N THR A 122 -0.73 -28.13 40.64
CA THR A 122 -0.74 -27.75 42.05
C THR A 122 -1.89 -26.76 42.29
N GLU A 123 -3.00 -27.36 42.74
CA GLU A 123 -3.93 -26.81 43.73
C GLU A 123 -4.44 -25.36 43.56
N GLN A 124 -5.51 -25.20 42.78
CA GLN A 124 -6.60 -24.30 43.20
C GLN A 124 -7.59 -25.10 44.04
N LYS A 125 -7.39 -25.01 45.36
CA LYS A 125 -8.38 -25.29 46.39
C LYS A 125 -9.47 -24.21 46.33
N LYS A 126 -10.64 -24.56 45.79
CA LYS A 126 -11.94 -24.06 46.26
C LYS A 126 -13.06 -24.99 45.78
N GLU A 127 -13.40 -25.91 46.68
CA GLU A 127 -14.73 -26.47 46.92
C GLU A 127 -15.56 -26.88 45.70
N THR A 128 -15.34 -28.14 45.32
CA THR A 128 -16.34 -29.14 44.90
C THR A 128 -17.69 -28.93 45.61
N PRO A 129 -18.80 -28.89 44.85
CA PRO A 129 -19.60 -30.11 44.69
C PRO A 129 -19.52 -30.53 43.23
N SER A 130 -18.75 -31.57 42.93
CA SER A 130 -19.24 -32.93 42.74
C SER A 130 -20.23 -32.98 41.59
N GLY A 131 -19.69 -33.27 40.41
CA GLY A 131 -20.42 -33.43 39.16
C GLY A 131 -19.45 -33.59 38.01
N THR A 132 -18.84 -34.78 37.93
CA THR A 132 -18.33 -35.44 36.72
C THR A 132 -17.82 -34.52 35.61
N ALA A 133 -16.49 -34.41 35.47
CA ALA A 133 -15.88 -33.90 34.25
C ALA A 133 -16.32 -34.80 33.08
N ILE A 134 -17.24 -34.31 32.26
CA ILE A 134 -17.65 -34.94 31.01
C ILE A 134 -16.65 -34.49 29.94
N SER A 135 -16.05 -35.44 29.23
CA SER A 135 -15.10 -35.24 28.13
C SER A 135 -15.78 -34.68 26.88
N GLY A 136 -16.45 -33.53 27.01
CA GLY A 136 -17.32 -32.95 25.99
C GLY A 136 -17.40 -31.43 26.03
N ALA A 137 -16.57 -30.75 26.85
CA ALA A 137 -16.50 -29.30 26.86
C ALA A 137 -15.78 -28.79 25.61
N TRP A 138 -16.42 -27.89 24.87
CA TRP A 138 -15.85 -27.21 23.70
C TRP A 138 -16.20 -25.73 23.73
N MET A 139 -15.44 -24.95 22.96
CA MET A 139 -15.61 -23.51 22.90
C MET A 139 -16.39 -23.13 21.65
N LEU A 140 -17.57 -22.54 21.83
CA LEU A 140 -18.36 -21.98 20.76
C LEU A 140 -18.01 -20.50 20.58
N ARG A 141 -17.65 -20.12 19.36
CA ARG A 141 -17.35 -18.75 18.96
C ARG A 141 -18.34 -18.30 17.91
N GLY A 142 -18.61 -17.00 17.85
CA GLY A 142 -19.51 -16.49 16.84
C GLY A 142 -19.73 -15.00 16.88
N ASN A 143 -20.46 -14.52 15.88
CA ASN A 143 -20.90 -13.14 15.77
C ASN A 143 -22.41 -13.05 15.76
N VAL A 144 -22.94 -12.06 16.48
CA VAL A 144 -24.36 -11.70 16.47
C VAL A 144 -24.57 -10.46 15.63
N MET A 145 -25.45 -10.55 14.64
CA MET A 145 -25.76 -9.51 13.67
C MET A 145 -27.28 -9.31 13.58
N SER A 146 -27.70 -8.17 13.07
CA SER A 146 -29.08 -7.91 12.66
C SER A 146 -29.34 -8.55 11.29
N GLU A 147 -30.60 -8.78 10.96
CA GLU A 147 -31.05 -9.06 9.59
C GLU A 147 -30.57 -8.02 8.56
N SER A 148 -30.35 -6.77 8.99
CA SER A 148 -29.76 -5.70 8.17
C SER A 148 -28.22 -5.75 8.05
N ASP A 149 -27.61 -6.87 8.46
CA ASP A 149 -26.15 -7.09 8.54
C ASP A 149 -25.39 -6.12 9.47
N ALA A 150 -26.10 -5.35 10.31
CA ALA A 150 -25.48 -4.54 11.35
C ALA A 150 -25.00 -5.40 12.53
N VAL A 151 -23.75 -5.21 12.98
CA VAL A 151 -23.19 -5.94 14.14
C VAL A 151 -23.92 -5.56 15.43
N LEU A 152 -24.22 -6.56 16.26
CA LEU A 152 -24.98 -6.37 17.50
C LEU A 152 -24.08 -6.58 18.73
N SER A 153 -23.58 -5.48 19.27
CA SER A 153 -22.92 -5.45 20.57
C SER A 153 -23.92 -5.55 21.73
N GLY A 154 -23.48 -6.12 22.87
CA GLY A 154 -24.28 -6.26 24.08
C GLY A 154 -25.45 -7.26 24.02
N ALA A 155 -25.47 -8.16 23.05
CA ALA A 155 -26.42 -9.28 23.02
C ALA A 155 -26.02 -10.33 24.06
N ASN A 156 -27.00 -10.86 24.81
CA ASN A 156 -26.80 -11.92 25.77
C ASN A 156 -26.97 -13.29 25.10
N VAL A 157 -25.91 -14.10 25.13
CA VAL A 157 -25.84 -15.45 24.57
C VAL A 157 -25.79 -16.45 25.72
N GLN A 158 -26.83 -17.27 25.85
CA GLN A 158 -26.97 -18.23 26.95
C GLN A 158 -27.11 -19.66 26.43
N VAL A 159 -26.42 -20.61 27.08
CA VAL A 159 -26.59 -22.05 26.83
C VAL A 159 -27.71 -22.59 27.73
N ARG A 160 -28.78 -23.08 27.10
CA ARG A 160 -29.97 -23.58 27.80
C ARG A 160 -29.61 -24.79 28.67
N GLY A 161 -29.91 -24.69 29.96
CA GLY A 161 -29.67 -25.75 30.94
C GLY A 161 -28.25 -25.85 31.50
N GLN A 162 -27.30 -25.01 31.06
CA GLN A 162 -25.90 -25.05 31.55
C GLN A 162 -25.49 -23.83 32.39
N GLY A 163 -26.34 -22.81 32.48
CA GLY A 163 -26.06 -21.59 33.24
C GLY A 163 -24.91 -20.74 32.68
N ALA A 164 -24.27 -21.18 31.59
CA ALA A 164 -23.28 -20.41 30.86
C ALA A 164 -23.99 -19.29 30.08
N ALA A 165 -23.60 -18.05 30.34
CA ALA A 165 -24.09 -16.86 29.63
C ALA A 165 -22.96 -15.86 29.44
N VAL A 166 -22.88 -15.26 28.26
CA VAL A 166 -21.88 -14.25 27.90
C VAL A 166 -22.52 -13.13 27.09
N ASN A 167 -21.95 -11.94 27.16
CA ASN A 167 -22.41 -10.80 26.38
C ASN A 167 -21.49 -10.56 25.18
N THR A 168 -22.05 -10.19 24.04
CA THR A 168 -21.26 -9.85 22.86
C THR A 168 -20.50 -8.55 23.04
N ASN A 169 -19.27 -8.49 22.51
CA ASN A 169 -18.42 -7.30 22.57
C ASN A 169 -18.81 -6.24 21.51
N SER A 170 -18.02 -5.17 21.36
CA SER A 170 -18.26 -4.08 20.40
C SER A 170 -18.39 -4.54 18.95
N ASN A 171 -17.82 -5.69 18.59
CA ASN A 171 -17.82 -6.25 17.25
C ASN A 171 -18.93 -7.30 17.06
N GLY A 172 -19.80 -7.49 18.07
CA GLY A 172 -20.82 -8.54 18.06
C GLY A 172 -20.29 -9.94 18.35
N PHE A 173 -19.01 -10.08 18.73
CA PHE A 173 -18.36 -11.36 18.96
C PHE A 173 -18.64 -11.90 20.38
N PHE A 174 -18.83 -13.22 20.49
CA PHE A 174 -18.94 -13.95 21.74
C PHE A 174 -18.10 -15.24 21.74
N GLU A 175 -17.70 -15.67 22.93
CA GLU A 175 -17.01 -16.93 23.18
C GLU A 175 -17.63 -17.58 24.42
N ILE A 176 -18.17 -18.78 24.30
CA ILE A 176 -18.87 -19.48 25.39
C ILE A 176 -18.47 -20.96 25.44
N GLU A 177 -18.18 -21.44 26.64
CA GLU A 177 -17.88 -22.84 26.88
C GLU A 177 -19.18 -23.65 26.96
N VAL A 178 -19.29 -24.68 26.12
CA VAL A 178 -20.42 -25.60 26.05
C VAL A 178 -19.97 -26.96 26.52
N LYS A 179 -20.61 -27.50 27.56
CA LYS A 179 -20.19 -28.75 28.24
C LYS A 179 -20.68 -30.03 27.57
N THR A 180 -21.47 -29.92 26.51
CA THR A 180 -22.12 -31.02 25.80
C THR A 180 -21.78 -30.97 24.32
N GLU A 181 -21.73 -32.12 23.64
CA GLU A 181 -21.43 -32.17 22.20
C GLU A 181 -22.46 -31.43 21.33
N SER A 182 -23.71 -31.34 21.80
CA SER A 182 -24.76 -30.51 21.25
C SER A 182 -25.47 -29.72 22.35
N ALA A 183 -25.84 -28.48 22.08
CA ALA A 183 -26.56 -27.63 23.02
C ALA A 183 -27.50 -26.68 22.30
N VAL A 184 -28.54 -26.22 23.00
CA VAL A 184 -29.40 -25.13 22.50
C VAL A 184 -28.91 -23.83 23.10
N ILE A 185 -28.57 -22.87 22.25
CA ILE A 185 -28.24 -21.52 22.67
C ILE A 185 -29.42 -20.60 22.41
N VAL A 186 -29.61 -19.64 23.31
CA VAL A 186 -30.63 -18.60 23.24
C VAL A 186 -29.91 -17.28 23.20
N VAL A 187 -30.12 -16.50 22.14
CA VAL A 187 -29.55 -15.17 21.97
C VAL A 187 -30.63 -14.13 22.13
N THR A 188 -30.40 -13.18 23.04
CA THR A 188 -31.37 -12.15 23.42
C THR A 188 -30.72 -10.77 23.34
N LYS A 189 -31.44 -9.78 22.80
CA LYS A 189 -31.02 -8.37 22.80
C LYS A 189 -32.24 -7.47 22.89
N ALA A 190 -32.14 -6.38 23.65
CA ALA A 190 -33.22 -5.40 23.76
C ALA A 190 -33.60 -4.86 22.37
N GLY A 191 -34.90 -4.90 22.03
CA GLY A 191 -35.43 -4.48 20.72
C GLY A 191 -35.32 -5.53 19.60
N PHE A 192 -34.92 -6.77 19.92
CA PHE A 192 -34.84 -7.88 18.96
C PHE A 192 -35.59 -9.10 19.50
N VAL A 193 -36.14 -9.90 18.58
CA VAL A 193 -36.80 -11.17 18.91
C VAL A 193 -35.73 -12.18 19.35
N PRO A 194 -35.88 -12.85 20.52
CA PRO A 194 -34.98 -13.91 20.95
C PRO A 194 -34.86 -15.02 19.91
N LYS A 195 -33.64 -15.50 19.67
CA LYS A 195 -33.40 -16.60 18.73
C LYS A 195 -32.81 -17.80 19.45
N GLU A 196 -33.47 -18.95 19.30
CA GLU A 196 -32.96 -20.23 19.77
C GLU A 196 -32.34 -21.01 18.60
N MET A 197 -31.18 -21.62 18.82
CA MET A 197 -30.55 -22.50 17.83
C MET A 197 -29.78 -23.65 18.48
N THR A 198 -29.77 -24.79 17.81
CA THR A 198 -29.00 -25.95 18.24
C THR A 198 -27.61 -25.90 17.61
N VAL A 199 -26.59 -25.91 18.46
CA VAL A 199 -25.17 -25.92 18.08
C VAL A 199 -24.55 -27.28 18.37
N GLN A 200 -23.53 -27.66 17.60
CA GLN A 200 -22.82 -28.92 17.74
C GLN A 200 -21.31 -28.66 17.69
N LYS A 201 -20.52 -29.48 18.40
CA LYS A 201 -19.05 -29.39 18.47
C LYS A 201 -18.35 -29.41 17.11
N THR A 202 -18.99 -29.96 16.07
CA THR A 202 -18.48 -29.97 14.69
C THR A 202 -18.37 -28.57 14.08
N HIS A 203 -19.10 -27.59 14.63
CA HIS A 203 -19.12 -26.21 14.17
C HIS A 203 -18.76 -25.30 15.35
N ASP A 204 -17.47 -25.00 15.48
CA ASP A 204 -16.90 -24.12 16.50
C ASP A 204 -17.18 -22.62 16.21
N TRP A 205 -17.61 -22.29 14.99
CA TRP A 205 -18.02 -20.95 14.57
C TRP A 205 -19.51 -20.88 14.17
N GLN A 206 -20.24 -19.87 14.68
CA GLN A 206 -21.62 -19.60 14.28
C GLN A 206 -21.92 -18.11 14.03
N GLU A 207 -22.66 -17.84 12.96
CA GLU A 207 -23.19 -16.51 12.65
C GLU A 207 -24.69 -16.45 12.98
N ILE A 208 -25.07 -15.50 13.85
CA ILE A 208 -26.41 -15.42 14.41
C ILE A 208 -27.08 -14.12 13.99
N LYS A 209 -28.05 -14.21 13.07
CA LYS A 209 -28.87 -13.06 12.67
C LYS A 209 -30.15 -12.95 13.50
N LEU A 210 -30.38 -11.80 14.12
CA LEU A 210 -31.59 -11.46 14.90
C LEU A 210 -32.52 -10.53 14.11
N SER A 211 -33.82 -10.80 14.18
CA SER A 211 -34.88 -9.92 13.65
C SER A 211 -35.26 -8.87 14.70
N ARG A 212 -35.59 -7.66 14.24
CA ARG A 212 -36.08 -6.58 15.11
C ARG A 212 -37.48 -6.92 15.58
N THR A 213 -37.81 -6.52 16.81
CA THR A 213 -39.20 -6.52 17.28
C THR A 213 -39.88 -5.28 16.70
N ASP A 214 -40.95 -5.47 15.94
CA ASP A 214 -41.81 -4.39 15.41
C ASP A 214 -42.51 -3.62 16.53
#